data_AF-A0A0Q9EBX9-F1
#
_entry.id   AF-A0A0Q9EBX9-F1
#
_cell.length_a   1.000
_cell.length_b   1.000
_cell.length_c   1.000
_cell.angle_alpha   90.00
_cell.angle_beta   90.00
_cell.angle_gamma   90.00
#
_symmetry.space_group_name_H-M   'P 1'
#
loop_
_entity.id
_entity.type
_entity.pdbx_description
1 polymer ?
#
loop_
_entity_poly.entity_id
_entity_poly.type
_entity_poly.pdbx_seq_one_letter_code
_entity_poly.pdbx_strand_id
1 'polypeptide(L)'
;MVQGDAMAWRGAKASLSIGNPPFIKSAHLDPHWRTAVLDRLEHESGTRLKDTANVFVLFMLQALLRTRDDGLVVQLVPYEWVTRPSAAEFRAYLHEQRWDVQVYRFDADIFPRVLTTASVVIIDKRGTKGRWSFGEIGRNGAMRTFTSPSGTAKSVLPYADRDGNVHALRGLSPGGQDIFVLTEQQRLHFGLKKQRDVAPCVTSLRRLAKDTDVLDAETFRRDFVQAGARCWLIRSDKAHWSPELSAYLDSVGTRWKRYSTCTNRSQWARYVSHPAPALLVSSGFVGKAPKVVVNEIGAVAVGSVYAVLTQRSKPKLAKLASRLRAYDFSRRLVHHSNNLRKIEVRQLNAVLQRVGD
;
A
#
# COMPACT_ATOMS: atom_id res chain seq x y z
N MET A 1 -7.86 -38.08 4.73
CA MET A 1 -7.25 -36.84 4.18
C MET A 1 -7.88 -36.61 2.81
N VAL A 2 -8.36 -35.41 2.51
CA VAL A 2 -8.95 -35.10 1.21
C VAL A 2 -7.96 -34.22 0.45
N GLN A 3 -7.62 -34.61 -0.78
CA GLN A 3 -6.82 -33.81 -1.70
C GLN A 3 -7.74 -33.16 -2.74
N GLY A 4 -7.75 -31.83 -2.81
CA GLY A 4 -8.59 -31.09 -3.75
C GLY A 4 -8.50 -29.57 -3.56
N ASP A 5 -9.17 -28.82 -4.43
CA ASP A 5 -9.29 -27.37 -4.28
C ASP A 5 -10.25 -27.04 -3.11
N ALA A 6 -9.72 -26.41 -2.06
CA ALA A 6 -10.51 -25.97 -0.90
C ALA A 6 -11.62 -24.97 -1.29
N MET A 7 -11.44 -24.21 -2.36
CA MET A 7 -12.45 -23.32 -2.92
C MET A 7 -13.52 -24.08 -3.71
N ALA A 8 -13.27 -25.31 -4.15
CA ALA A 8 -14.28 -26.17 -4.74
C ALA A 8 -15.01 -27.04 -3.69
N TRP A 9 -14.48 -27.15 -2.47
CA TRP A 9 -15.02 -28.04 -1.44
C TRP A 9 -16.47 -27.70 -1.03
N ARG A 10 -17.32 -28.75 -0.96
CA ARG A 10 -18.75 -28.68 -0.55
C ARG A 10 -19.16 -29.69 0.52
N GLY A 11 -18.19 -30.36 1.15
CA GLY A 11 -18.49 -31.34 2.19
C GLY A 11 -19.20 -30.74 3.40
N ALA A 12 -19.56 -31.63 4.33
CA ALA A 12 -20.31 -31.29 5.54
C ALA A 12 -19.71 -30.11 6.32
N LYS A 13 -20.58 -29.28 6.91
CA LYS A 13 -20.17 -28.15 7.73
C LYS A 13 -19.51 -28.63 9.03
N ALA A 14 -18.31 -28.16 9.30
CA ALA A 14 -17.56 -28.48 10.53
C ALA A 14 -17.96 -27.56 11.69
N SER A 15 -17.79 -28.02 12.94
CA SER A 15 -17.97 -27.18 14.13
C SER A 15 -16.81 -26.21 14.34
N LEU A 16 -15.62 -26.53 13.83
CA LEU A 16 -14.41 -25.72 13.88
C LEU A 16 -13.74 -25.71 12.51
N SER A 17 -13.43 -24.53 11.98
CA SER A 17 -12.56 -24.36 10.83
C SER A 17 -11.30 -23.60 11.24
N ILE A 18 -10.16 -24.29 11.24
CA ILE A 18 -8.84 -23.72 11.57
C ILE A 18 -7.92 -23.75 10.35
N GLY A 19 -7.18 -22.67 10.10
CA GLY A 19 -6.29 -22.61 8.94
C GLY A 19 -5.26 -21.48 8.94
N ASN A 20 -4.26 -21.65 8.09
CA ASN A 20 -3.31 -20.60 7.67
C ASN A 20 -3.44 -20.44 6.15
N PRO A 21 -4.46 -19.70 5.67
CA PRO A 21 -4.77 -19.62 4.25
C PRO A 21 -3.65 -18.89 3.49
N PRO A 22 -3.47 -19.20 2.19
CA PRO A 22 -2.36 -18.68 1.42
C PRO A 22 -2.42 -17.15 1.25
N PHE A 23 -1.27 -16.50 1.39
CA PHE A 23 -1.11 -15.07 1.10
C PHE A 23 -0.69 -14.85 -0.35
N ILE A 24 -1.68 -14.68 -1.24
CA ILE A 24 -1.46 -14.31 -2.64
C ILE A 24 -2.24 -13.02 -2.93
N LYS A 25 -1.56 -12.04 -3.53
CA LYS A 25 -2.20 -10.78 -3.96
C LYS A 25 -3.11 -11.04 -5.15
N SER A 26 -4.23 -10.32 -5.22
CA SER A 26 -5.21 -10.46 -6.30
C SER A 26 -4.62 -10.39 -7.71
N ALA A 27 -3.61 -9.54 -7.93
CA ALA A 27 -2.95 -9.36 -9.22
C ALA A 27 -2.11 -10.56 -9.69
N HIS A 28 -1.87 -11.55 -8.83
CA HIS A 28 -1.13 -12.78 -9.17
C HIS A 28 -2.05 -14.00 -9.35
N LEU A 29 -3.36 -13.81 -9.25
CA LEU A 29 -4.32 -14.87 -9.48
C LEU A 29 -4.61 -15.02 -10.96
N ASP A 30 -4.86 -16.26 -11.38
CA ASP A 30 -5.50 -16.53 -12.65
C ASP A 30 -6.86 -15.81 -12.70
N PRO A 31 -7.12 -14.96 -13.71
CA PRO A 31 -8.36 -14.19 -13.77
C PRO A 31 -9.62 -15.06 -13.86
N HIS A 32 -9.56 -16.18 -14.58
CA HIS A 32 -10.71 -17.06 -14.79
C HIS A 32 -11.09 -17.80 -13.50
N TRP A 33 -10.10 -18.39 -12.83
CA TRP A 33 -10.28 -19.01 -11.52
C TRP A 33 -10.83 -18.02 -10.50
N ARG A 34 -10.28 -16.80 -10.46
CA ARG A 34 -10.72 -15.77 -9.52
C ARG A 34 -12.19 -15.39 -9.75
N THR A 35 -12.58 -15.13 -11.00
CA THR A 35 -13.96 -14.78 -11.33
C THR A 35 -14.90 -15.91 -10.93
N ALA A 36 -14.60 -17.16 -11.33
CA ALA A 36 -15.41 -18.32 -10.97
C ALA A 36 -15.55 -18.50 -9.44
N VAL A 37 -14.48 -18.28 -8.68
CA VAL A 37 -14.51 -18.36 -7.21
C VAL A 37 -15.34 -17.23 -6.61
N LEU A 38 -15.24 -16.00 -7.12
CA LEU A 38 -16.00 -14.85 -6.64
C LEU A 38 -17.49 -15.02 -6.89
N ASP A 39 -17.89 -15.38 -8.10
CA ASP A 39 -19.30 -15.57 -8.49
C ASP A 39 -19.96 -16.65 -7.61
N ARG A 40 -19.22 -17.72 -7.35
CA ARG A 40 -19.64 -18.82 -6.48
C ARG A 40 -19.79 -18.41 -5.01
N LEU A 41 -18.80 -17.68 -4.47
CA LEU A 41 -18.87 -17.19 -3.10
C LEU A 41 -20.04 -16.20 -2.94
N GLU A 42 -20.26 -15.33 -3.92
CA GLU A 42 -21.39 -14.41 -3.95
C GLU A 42 -22.71 -15.17 -3.95
N HIS A 43 -22.87 -16.17 -4.81
CA HIS A 43 -24.07 -16.99 -4.87
C HIS A 43 -24.41 -17.68 -3.53
N GLU A 44 -23.39 -18.17 -2.81
CA GLU A 44 -23.60 -18.86 -1.52
C GLU A 44 -23.75 -17.92 -0.32
N SER A 45 -23.10 -16.76 -0.34
CA SER A 45 -23.09 -15.83 0.80
C SER A 45 -24.04 -14.65 0.66
N GLY A 46 -24.52 -14.37 -0.54
CA GLY A 46 -25.21 -13.13 -0.90
C GLY A 46 -24.30 -11.90 -0.97
N THR A 47 -22.97 -12.05 -0.78
CA THR A 47 -22.02 -10.93 -0.76
C THR A 47 -20.97 -11.05 -1.86
N ARG A 48 -20.91 -10.03 -2.73
CA ARG A 48 -19.81 -9.87 -3.70
C ARG A 48 -18.57 -9.29 -3.02
N LEU A 49 -17.49 -10.08 -2.95
CA LEU A 49 -16.18 -9.53 -2.59
C LEU A 49 -15.57 -8.76 -3.77
N LYS A 50 -14.75 -7.74 -3.49
CA LYS A 50 -14.01 -7.03 -4.54
C LYS A 50 -13.10 -7.95 -5.34
N ASP A 51 -12.94 -7.64 -6.62
CA ASP A 51 -11.90 -8.27 -7.48
C ASP A 51 -10.47 -8.03 -6.98
N THR A 52 -10.30 -7.01 -6.13
CA THR A 52 -9.02 -6.68 -5.47
C THR A 52 -8.80 -7.38 -4.13
N ALA A 53 -9.74 -8.22 -3.68
CA ALA A 53 -9.58 -9.03 -2.49
C ALA A 53 -8.39 -9.99 -2.64
N ASN A 54 -7.54 -10.06 -1.60
CA ASN A 54 -6.46 -11.05 -1.57
C ASN A 54 -7.04 -12.44 -1.30
N VAL A 55 -6.33 -13.49 -1.74
CA VAL A 55 -6.83 -14.88 -1.66
C VAL A 55 -7.26 -15.28 -0.26
N PHE A 56 -6.52 -14.90 0.78
CA PHE A 56 -6.88 -15.25 2.15
C PHE A 56 -8.27 -14.73 2.55
N VAL A 57 -8.75 -13.61 1.97
CA VAL A 57 -10.11 -13.10 2.23
C VAL A 57 -11.16 -14.03 1.63
N LEU A 58 -10.90 -14.57 0.44
CA LEU A 58 -11.76 -15.57 -0.20
C LEU A 58 -11.82 -16.84 0.64
N PHE A 59 -10.66 -17.29 1.15
CA PHE A 59 -10.58 -18.45 2.05
C PHE A 59 -11.29 -18.21 3.39
N MET A 60 -11.21 -17.01 3.97
CA MET A 60 -11.97 -16.69 5.18
C MET A 60 -13.48 -16.79 4.93
N LEU A 61 -13.99 -16.29 3.80
CA LEU A 61 -15.40 -16.43 3.45
C LEU A 61 -15.78 -17.90 3.20
N GLN A 62 -14.95 -18.64 2.48
CA GLN A 62 -15.13 -20.09 2.29
C GLN A 62 -15.16 -20.83 3.64
N ALA A 63 -14.29 -20.50 4.59
CA ALA A 63 -14.26 -21.09 5.91
C ALA A 63 -15.58 -20.84 6.67
N LEU A 64 -16.15 -19.62 6.58
CA LEU A 64 -17.45 -19.30 7.19
C LEU A 64 -18.60 -20.10 6.58
N LEU A 65 -18.62 -20.22 5.25
CA LEU A 65 -19.65 -21.00 4.53
C LEU A 65 -19.58 -22.50 4.83
N ARG A 66 -18.38 -23.01 5.11
CA ARG A 66 -18.12 -24.42 5.44
C ARG A 66 -18.10 -24.72 6.94
N THR A 67 -18.42 -23.73 7.78
CA THR A 67 -18.55 -23.89 9.23
C THR A 67 -20.02 -23.84 9.62
N ARG A 68 -20.43 -24.65 10.60
CA ARG A 68 -21.80 -24.66 11.14
C ARG A 68 -22.21 -23.29 11.65
N ASP A 69 -23.51 -23.04 11.78
CA ASP A 69 -24.02 -21.71 12.13
C ASP A 69 -23.80 -21.38 13.62
N ASP A 70 -23.46 -22.37 14.43
CA ASP A 70 -22.98 -22.29 15.81
C ASP A 70 -21.47 -22.60 15.96
N GLY A 71 -20.74 -22.63 14.84
CA GLY A 71 -19.34 -23.03 14.81
C GLY A 71 -18.35 -21.88 15.01
N LEU A 72 -17.07 -22.25 15.07
CA LEU A 72 -15.94 -21.32 15.24
C LEU A 72 -15.03 -21.34 14.02
N VAL A 73 -14.59 -20.17 13.56
CA VAL A 73 -13.58 -20.03 12.50
C VAL A 73 -12.34 -19.37 13.08
N VAL A 74 -11.18 -20.01 12.93
CA VAL A 74 -9.88 -19.52 13.42
C VAL A 74 -8.88 -19.48 12.27
N GLN A 75 -8.41 -18.30 11.88
CA GLN A 75 -7.53 -18.15 10.72
C GLN A 75 -6.30 -17.32 11.04
N LEU A 76 -5.11 -17.79 10.63
CA LEU A 76 -3.87 -17.03 10.67
C LEU A 76 -3.74 -16.22 9.36
N VAL A 77 -3.97 -14.91 9.43
CA VAL A 77 -4.04 -14.02 8.25
C VAL A 77 -3.33 -12.69 8.49
N PRO A 78 -2.96 -11.95 7.43
CA PRO A 78 -2.39 -10.61 7.58
C PRO A 78 -3.39 -9.63 8.22
N TYR A 79 -2.99 -8.98 9.32
CA TYR A 79 -3.80 -8.07 10.13
C TYR A 79 -4.43 -6.92 9.34
N GLU A 80 -3.84 -6.52 8.21
CA GLU A 80 -4.32 -5.39 7.42
C GLU A 80 -5.75 -5.53 6.90
N TRP A 81 -6.31 -6.75 6.82
CA TRP A 81 -7.69 -6.99 6.39
C TRP A 81 -8.73 -6.25 7.22
N VAL A 82 -8.44 -5.91 8.48
CA VAL A 82 -9.34 -5.18 9.38
C VAL A 82 -9.63 -3.75 8.92
N THR A 83 -8.81 -3.19 8.03
CA THR A 83 -8.98 -1.80 7.54
C THR A 83 -8.84 -1.62 6.04
N ARG A 84 -8.20 -2.56 5.33
CA ARG A 84 -7.98 -2.42 3.88
C ARG A 84 -9.30 -2.39 3.10
N PRO A 85 -9.43 -1.51 2.09
CA PRO A 85 -10.64 -1.45 1.26
C PRO A 85 -10.91 -2.73 0.46
N SER A 86 -9.91 -3.59 0.24
CA SER A 86 -10.04 -4.86 -0.48
C SER A 86 -10.78 -5.95 0.31
N ALA A 87 -10.99 -5.74 1.62
CA ALA A 87 -11.75 -6.63 2.49
C ALA A 87 -13.01 -5.95 3.05
N ALA A 88 -13.46 -4.84 2.46
CA ALA A 88 -14.56 -4.05 3.00
C ALA A 88 -15.88 -4.83 3.02
N GLU A 89 -16.18 -5.53 1.95
CA GLU A 89 -17.40 -6.32 1.76
C GLU A 89 -17.42 -7.52 2.69
N PHE A 90 -16.25 -8.15 2.91
CA PHE A 90 -16.11 -9.21 3.90
C PHE A 90 -16.40 -8.72 5.33
N ARG A 91 -15.90 -7.53 5.70
CA ARG A 91 -16.22 -6.94 7.01
C ARG A 91 -17.70 -6.59 7.12
N ALA A 92 -18.30 -6.04 6.06
CA ALA A 92 -19.72 -5.72 6.02
C ALA A 92 -20.57 -6.99 6.23
N TYR A 93 -20.23 -8.08 5.54
CA TYR A 93 -20.86 -9.39 5.73
C TYR A 93 -20.79 -9.86 7.18
N LEU A 94 -19.62 -9.82 7.82
CA LEU A 94 -19.49 -10.18 9.24
C LEU A 94 -20.36 -9.33 10.16
N HIS A 95 -20.48 -8.03 9.89
CA HIS A 95 -21.35 -7.14 10.66
C HIS A 95 -22.83 -7.45 10.47
N GLU A 96 -23.24 -7.73 9.22
CA GLU A 96 -24.62 -8.11 8.88
C GLU A 96 -25.04 -9.42 9.57
N GLN A 97 -24.14 -10.41 9.61
CA GLN A 97 -24.37 -11.68 10.30
C GLN A 97 -24.34 -11.55 11.84
N ARG A 98 -23.90 -10.41 12.38
CA ARG A 98 -23.78 -10.11 13.81
C ARG A 98 -22.91 -11.11 14.60
N TRP A 99 -21.96 -11.76 13.94
CA TRP A 99 -21.01 -12.66 14.58
C TRP A 99 -19.97 -11.89 15.41
N ASP A 100 -19.50 -12.53 16.48
CA ASP A 100 -18.46 -11.96 17.32
C ASP A 100 -17.09 -12.23 16.69
N VAL A 101 -16.25 -11.19 16.58
CA VAL A 101 -14.96 -11.22 15.89
C VAL A 101 -13.87 -10.77 16.84
N GLN A 102 -12.80 -11.55 16.95
CA GLN A 102 -11.62 -11.22 17.74
C GLN A 102 -10.40 -11.30 16.84
N VAL A 103 -9.56 -10.26 16.85
CA VAL A 103 -8.36 -10.20 16.01
C VAL A 103 -7.14 -9.86 16.83
N TYR A 104 -6.20 -10.78 16.89
CA TYR A 104 -4.99 -10.64 17.68
C TYR A 104 -3.75 -10.58 16.79
N ARG A 105 -3.01 -9.48 16.83
CA ARG A 105 -1.68 -9.40 16.21
C ARG A 105 -0.62 -9.93 17.16
N PHE A 106 0.55 -10.30 16.64
CA PHE A 106 1.69 -10.64 17.49
C PHE A 106 2.46 -9.38 17.86
N ASP A 107 2.82 -9.22 19.14
CA ASP A 107 3.72 -8.15 19.60
C ASP A 107 5.22 -8.55 19.50
N ALA A 108 5.48 -9.79 19.10
CA ALA A 108 6.80 -10.36 18.88
C ALA A 108 6.96 -10.77 17.41
N ASP A 109 8.22 -10.81 16.96
CA ASP A 109 8.55 -11.33 15.63
C ASP A 109 8.49 -12.87 15.63
N ILE A 110 7.27 -13.40 15.51
CA ILE A 110 7.00 -14.84 15.42
C ILE A 110 7.32 -15.37 14.02
N PHE A 111 7.23 -14.51 12.99
CA PHE A 111 7.37 -14.89 11.59
C PHE A 111 8.44 -14.02 10.89
N PRO A 112 9.74 -14.26 11.14
CA PRO A 112 10.82 -13.35 10.72
C PRO A 112 10.95 -13.20 9.19
N ARG A 113 10.39 -14.14 8.43
CA ARG A 113 10.40 -14.12 6.95
C ARG A 113 9.16 -13.48 6.35
N VAL A 114 8.18 -13.07 7.16
CA VAL A 114 6.90 -12.52 6.69
C VAL A 114 6.93 -11.00 6.78
N LEU A 115 6.72 -10.34 5.64
CA LEU A 115 6.76 -8.87 5.54
C LEU A 115 5.46 -8.17 5.99
N THR A 116 4.46 -8.94 6.39
CA THR A 116 3.15 -8.45 6.84
C THR A 116 2.94 -8.76 8.31
N THR A 117 2.24 -7.88 9.03
CA THR A 117 1.80 -8.19 10.40
C THR A 117 0.82 -9.37 10.36
N ALA A 118 1.22 -10.54 10.85
CA ALA A 118 0.33 -11.68 10.99
C ALA A 118 -0.64 -11.48 12.17
N SER A 119 -1.81 -12.11 12.09
CA SER A 119 -2.81 -12.09 13.14
C SER A 119 -3.62 -13.37 13.19
N VAL A 120 -4.05 -13.73 14.39
CA VAL A 120 -5.06 -14.76 14.60
C VAL A 120 -6.42 -14.08 14.59
N VAL A 121 -7.29 -14.50 13.68
CA VAL A 121 -8.70 -14.08 13.60
C VAL A 121 -9.55 -15.20 14.15
N ILE A 122 -10.45 -14.88 15.07
CA ILE A 122 -11.44 -15.78 15.63
C ILE A 122 -12.82 -15.20 15.32
N ILE A 123 -13.68 -15.97 14.65
CA ILE A 123 -15.06 -15.60 14.35
C ILE A 123 -15.96 -16.65 14.99
N ASP A 124 -16.71 -16.25 16.02
CA ASP A 124 -17.67 -17.10 16.72
C ASP A 124 -19.08 -16.86 16.16
N LYS A 125 -19.61 -17.84 15.43
CA LYS A 125 -20.91 -17.74 14.76
C LYS A 125 -22.09 -17.84 15.74
N ARG A 126 -21.86 -18.28 16.99
CA ARG A 126 -22.85 -18.23 18.08
C ARG A 126 -23.06 -16.82 18.61
N GLY A 127 -22.10 -15.94 18.39
CA GLY A 127 -22.23 -14.53 18.72
C GLY A 127 -23.37 -13.90 17.91
N THR A 128 -24.27 -13.20 18.59
CA THR A 128 -25.40 -12.50 17.95
C THR A 128 -25.34 -10.99 18.18
N LYS A 129 -24.30 -10.51 18.87
CA LYS A 129 -24.14 -9.11 19.25
C LYS A 129 -23.24 -8.32 18.30
N GLY A 130 -22.51 -8.98 17.41
CA GLY A 130 -21.59 -8.35 16.48
C GLY A 130 -20.42 -7.68 17.18
N ARG A 131 -19.92 -8.25 18.29
CA ARG A 131 -18.85 -7.65 19.08
C ARG A 131 -17.51 -7.85 18.39
N TRP A 132 -16.78 -6.76 18.21
CA TRP A 132 -15.42 -6.79 17.67
C TRP A 132 -14.43 -6.43 18.76
N SER A 133 -13.42 -7.28 18.97
CA SER A 133 -12.29 -7.00 19.84
C SER A 133 -10.98 -7.14 19.07
N PHE A 134 -10.02 -6.30 19.44
CA PHE A 134 -8.68 -6.35 18.87
C PHE A 134 -7.69 -6.62 19.99
N GLY A 135 -6.51 -7.14 19.66
CA GLY A 135 -5.52 -7.39 20.69
C GLY A 135 -4.12 -7.69 20.17
N GLU A 136 -3.23 -7.88 21.12
CA GLU A 136 -1.88 -8.39 20.93
C GLU A 136 -1.71 -9.70 21.70
N ILE A 137 -1.00 -10.65 21.10
CA ILE A 137 -0.55 -11.89 21.75
C ILE A 137 0.98 -11.84 21.87
N GLY A 138 1.44 -11.98 23.12
CA GLY A 138 2.82 -12.13 23.53
C GLY A 138 3.43 -13.47 23.14
N ARG A 139 4.77 -13.55 23.11
CA ARG A 139 5.49 -14.83 22.90
C ARG A 139 5.14 -15.88 23.97
N ASN A 140 4.78 -15.44 25.17
CA ASN A 140 4.34 -16.27 26.29
C ASN A 140 2.82 -16.57 26.27
N GLY A 141 2.11 -16.16 25.22
CA GLY A 141 0.65 -16.29 25.12
C GLY A 141 -0.14 -15.25 25.89
N ALA A 142 0.50 -14.29 26.55
CA ALA A 142 -0.20 -13.20 27.25
C ALA A 142 -0.96 -12.33 26.24
N MET A 143 -2.22 -12.03 26.55
CA MET A 143 -3.09 -11.26 25.66
C MET A 143 -3.39 -9.87 26.23
N ARG A 144 -3.31 -8.86 25.37
CA ARG A 144 -3.79 -7.50 25.66
C ARG A 144 -4.85 -7.12 24.66
N THR A 145 -5.99 -6.59 25.12
CA THR A 145 -7.10 -6.21 24.26
C THR A 145 -7.19 -4.70 24.08
N PHE A 146 -7.75 -4.28 22.94
CA PHE A 146 -8.01 -2.91 22.55
C PHE A 146 -9.38 -2.82 21.87
N THR A 147 -9.98 -1.63 21.95
CA THR A 147 -11.27 -1.33 21.33
C THR A 147 -11.18 -0.93 19.86
N SER A 148 -9.97 -0.69 19.34
CA SER A 148 -9.75 -0.16 17.98
C SER A 148 -8.65 -0.94 17.26
N PRO A 149 -8.78 -1.17 15.94
CA PRO A 149 -7.76 -1.86 15.16
C PRO A 149 -6.40 -1.13 15.10
N SER A 150 -6.36 0.18 15.38
CA SER A 150 -5.10 0.94 15.47
C SER A 150 -4.28 0.54 16.71
N GLY A 151 -4.90 -0.08 17.71
CA GLY A 151 -4.32 -0.30 19.03
C GLY A 151 -4.31 0.95 19.91
N THR A 152 -5.02 2.01 19.52
CA THR A 152 -5.17 3.23 20.33
C THR A 152 -6.64 3.63 20.46
N ALA A 153 -6.96 4.51 21.42
CA ALA A 153 -8.30 5.07 21.57
C ALA A 153 -8.78 5.94 20.37
N LYS A 154 -7.91 6.21 19.38
CA LYS A 154 -8.28 6.97 18.18
C LYS A 154 -8.70 6.03 17.05
N SER A 155 -9.75 6.44 16.34
CA SER A 155 -10.20 5.77 15.13
C SER A 155 -9.13 5.78 14.04
N VAL A 156 -9.10 4.71 13.25
CA VAL A 156 -8.23 4.58 12.09
C VAL A 156 -8.56 5.69 11.08
N LEU A 157 -7.55 6.22 10.40
CA LEU A 157 -7.74 7.20 9.34
C LEU A 157 -8.66 6.63 8.25
N PRO A 158 -9.76 7.35 7.90
CA PRO A 158 -10.61 6.93 6.81
C PRO A 158 -9.87 7.04 5.48
N TYR A 159 -10.44 6.41 4.46
CA TYR A 159 -9.99 6.57 3.08
C TYR A 159 -10.85 7.65 2.44
N ALA A 160 -10.22 8.71 1.95
CA ALA A 160 -10.91 9.78 1.23
C ALA A 160 -10.39 9.87 -0.20
N ASP A 161 -11.28 10.27 -1.10
CA ASP A 161 -10.92 10.60 -2.47
C ASP A 161 -10.21 11.95 -2.55
N ARG A 162 -9.77 12.30 -3.76
CA ARG A 162 -9.16 13.61 -4.00
C ARG A 162 -10.26 14.65 -3.85
N ASP A 163 -9.96 15.74 -3.19
CA ASP A 163 -10.90 16.83 -2.99
C ASP A 163 -10.19 18.18 -3.10
N GLY A 164 -10.86 19.12 -3.76
CA GLY A 164 -10.38 20.48 -4.01
C GLY A 164 -8.96 20.60 -4.57
N ASN A 165 -8.33 21.73 -4.22
CA ASN A 165 -7.04 22.16 -4.74
C ASN A 165 -5.83 21.64 -3.94
N VAL A 166 -6.04 20.70 -3.01
CA VAL A 166 -4.97 20.07 -2.22
C VAL A 166 -5.24 18.58 -2.13
N HIS A 167 -4.50 17.79 -2.89
CA HIS A 167 -4.67 16.34 -2.86
C HIS A 167 -3.36 15.61 -3.12
N ALA A 168 -3.32 14.37 -2.66
CA ALA A 168 -2.19 13.47 -2.85
C ALA A 168 -2.41 12.49 -4.02
N LEU A 169 -1.30 12.17 -4.69
CA LEU A 169 -1.16 11.11 -5.66
C LEU A 169 -0.14 10.09 -5.15
N ARG A 170 -0.34 8.82 -5.53
CA ARG A 170 0.72 7.81 -5.36
C ARG A 170 1.93 8.24 -6.19
N GLY A 171 3.12 7.84 -5.75
CA GLY A 171 4.32 7.97 -6.56
C GLY A 171 4.12 7.28 -7.90
N LEU A 172 4.62 7.92 -8.96
CA LEU A 172 4.60 7.37 -10.31
C LEU A 172 5.21 5.97 -10.27
N SER A 173 4.55 5.02 -10.92
CA SER A 173 5.06 3.66 -11.13
C SER A 173 5.37 3.51 -12.62
N PRO A 174 6.57 3.93 -13.08
CA PRO A 174 6.91 3.88 -14.49
C PRO A 174 7.23 2.46 -14.97
N GLY A 175 7.39 1.51 -14.04
CA GLY A 175 7.88 0.15 -14.29
C GLY A 175 9.02 -0.14 -13.32
N GLY A 176 10.04 -0.88 -13.76
CA GLY A 176 11.25 -1.10 -12.97
C GLY A 176 12.02 0.19 -12.70
N GLN A 177 12.20 0.57 -11.44
CA GLN A 177 13.04 1.74 -11.09
C GLN A 177 14.49 1.57 -11.56
N ASP A 178 14.95 0.34 -11.73
CA ASP A 178 16.25 0.00 -12.30
C ASP A 178 16.37 0.38 -13.79
N ILE A 179 15.26 0.52 -14.49
CA ILE A 179 15.15 0.91 -15.90
C ILE A 179 14.80 2.40 -16.03
N PHE A 180 13.79 2.86 -15.30
CA PHE A 180 13.25 4.21 -15.52
C PHE A 180 13.92 5.30 -14.71
N VAL A 181 14.67 4.95 -13.66
CA VAL A 181 15.33 5.94 -12.79
C VAL A 181 16.83 5.73 -12.77
N LEU A 182 17.57 6.65 -13.36
CA LEU A 182 19.01 6.56 -13.55
C LEU A 182 19.78 7.26 -12.43
N THR A 183 21.00 6.78 -12.18
CA THR A 183 22.02 7.57 -11.49
C THR A 183 22.59 8.64 -12.43
N GLU A 184 23.33 9.61 -11.89
CA GLU A 184 24.03 10.60 -12.71
C GLU A 184 25.05 9.96 -13.65
N GLN A 185 25.78 8.95 -13.18
CA GLN A 185 26.74 8.20 -13.99
C GLN A 185 26.06 7.51 -15.19
N GLN A 186 24.92 6.85 -14.96
CA GLN A 186 24.16 6.20 -16.03
C GLN A 186 23.62 7.23 -17.04
N ARG A 187 23.07 8.35 -16.55
CA ARG A 187 22.62 9.45 -17.40
C ARG A 187 23.74 9.96 -18.32
N LEU A 188 24.93 10.18 -17.75
CA LEU A 188 26.10 10.65 -18.49
C LEU A 188 26.63 9.62 -19.48
N HIS A 189 26.69 8.34 -19.09
CA HIS A 189 27.14 7.25 -19.95
C HIS A 189 26.34 7.14 -21.25
N PHE A 190 25.01 7.29 -21.16
CA PHE A 190 24.12 7.30 -22.32
C PHE A 190 23.94 8.69 -22.96
N GLY A 191 24.70 9.71 -22.53
CA GLY A 191 24.62 11.06 -23.10
C GLY A 191 23.30 11.81 -22.87
N LEU A 192 22.43 11.31 -21.99
CA LEU A 192 21.06 11.81 -21.79
C LEU A 192 21.06 13.22 -21.19
N LYS A 193 20.35 14.15 -21.81
CA LYS A 193 20.32 15.56 -21.40
C LYS A 193 19.21 15.82 -20.39
N LYS A 194 19.49 16.66 -19.40
CA LYS A 194 18.51 17.13 -18.41
C LYS A 194 17.40 17.92 -19.11
N GLN A 195 16.17 17.87 -18.60
CA GLN A 195 14.95 18.49 -19.15
C GLN A 195 14.47 17.96 -20.52
N ARG A 196 15.38 17.50 -21.38
CA ARG A 196 15.07 16.81 -22.65
C ARG A 196 14.74 15.34 -22.42
N ASP A 197 15.71 14.59 -21.91
CA ASP A 197 15.67 13.12 -21.82
C ASP A 197 15.41 12.63 -20.41
N VAL A 198 15.70 13.44 -19.39
CA VAL A 198 15.46 13.10 -17.98
C VAL A 198 14.91 14.28 -17.18
N ALA A 199 14.13 13.99 -16.14
CA ALA A 199 13.70 14.94 -15.12
C ALA A 199 14.18 14.51 -13.73
N PRO A 200 14.40 15.44 -12.79
CA PRO A 200 14.70 15.08 -11.40
C PRO A 200 13.53 14.28 -10.81
N CYS A 201 13.83 13.30 -9.99
CA CYS A 201 12.83 12.50 -9.31
C CYS A 201 13.34 11.98 -7.96
N VAL A 202 12.40 11.58 -7.11
CA VAL A 202 12.70 11.02 -5.79
C VAL A 202 11.94 9.71 -5.61
N THR A 203 12.71 8.64 -5.40
CA THR A 203 12.20 7.27 -5.15
C THR A 203 12.08 6.94 -3.66
N SER A 204 12.84 7.65 -2.81
CA SER A 204 12.86 7.53 -1.35
C SER A 204 13.36 8.82 -0.71
N LEU A 205 12.75 9.22 0.41
CA LEU A 205 13.19 10.36 1.22
C LEU A 205 14.17 9.98 2.35
N ARG A 206 14.54 8.69 2.47
CA ARG A 206 15.39 8.18 3.56
C ARG A 206 16.79 8.83 3.59
N ARG A 207 17.30 9.26 2.44
CA ARG A 207 18.65 9.82 2.29
C ARG A 207 18.78 11.23 2.85
N LEU A 208 17.68 11.96 2.90
CA LEU A 208 17.67 13.33 3.40
C LEU A 208 17.85 13.32 4.94
N ALA A 209 18.60 14.28 5.48
CA ALA A 209 18.75 14.49 6.91
C ALA A 209 17.40 14.80 7.58
N LYS A 210 17.18 14.39 8.84
CA LYS A 210 15.86 14.42 9.50
C LYS A 210 15.19 15.80 9.49
N ASP A 211 15.99 16.85 9.59
CA ASP A 211 15.69 18.28 9.61
C ASP A 211 15.61 18.93 8.21
N THR A 212 15.83 18.18 7.13
CA THR A 212 15.63 18.70 5.78
C THR A 212 14.15 18.97 5.51
N ASP A 213 13.80 20.25 5.42
CA ASP A 213 12.43 20.70 5.17
C ASP A 213 12.15 21.07 3.71
N VAL A 214 13.20 21.39 2.96
CA VAL A 214 13.14 21.85 1.57
C VAL A 214 14.08 20.99 0.72
N LEU A 215 13.62 20.59 -0.47
CA LEU A 215 14.41 19.94 -1.50
C LEU A 215 14.63 20.94 -2.64
N ASP A 216 15.68 21.73 -2.51
CA ASP A 216 16.18 22.65 -3.53
C ASP A 216 17.25 22.00 -4.41
N ALA A 217 17.84 22.78 -5.32
CA ALA A 217 18.87 22.30 -6.25
C ALA A 217 20.14 21.82 -5.54
N GLU A 218 20.55 22.49 -4.47
CA GLU A 218 21.78 22.17 -3.74
C GLU A 218 21.61 20.88 -2.94
N THR A 219 20.51 20.77 -2.19
CA THR A 219 20.12 19.58 -1.44
C THR A 219 19.98 18.38 -2.37
N PHE A 220 19.31 18.55 -3.52
CA PHE A 220 19.19 17.48 -4.52
C PHE A 220 20.57 17.06 -5.08
N ARG A 221 21.45 18.01 -5.39
CA ARG A 221 22.80 17.74 -5.87
C ARG A 221 23.61 16.95 -4.84
N ARG A 222 23.62 17.39 -3.58
CA ARG A 222 24.39 16.76 -2.49
C ARG A 222 23.86 15.36 -2.16
N ASP A 223 22.58 15.26 -1.84
CA ASP A 223 22.02 14.06 -1.19
C ASP A 223 21.56 12.98 -2.18
N PHE A 224 21.42 13.34 -3.46
CA PHE A 224 21.03 12.39 -4.51
C PHE A 224 22.09 12.26 -5.60
N VAL A 225 22.47 13.35 -6.27
CA VAL A 225 23.37 13.28 -7.43
C VAL A 225 24.77 12.82 -7.03
N GLN A 226 25.42 13.52 -6.08
CA GLN A 226 26.76 13.19 -5.61
C GLN A 226 26.80 11.91 -4.76
N ALA A 227 25.71 11.61 -4.06
CA ALA A 227 25.55 10.38 -3.30
C ALA A 227 25.27 9.12 -4.17
N GLY A 228 25.34 9.24 -5.50
CA GLY A 228 25.15 8.13 -6.44
C GLY A 228 23.73 7.54 -6.44
N ALA A 229 22.73 8.29 -5.98
CA ALA A 229 21.36 7.83 -5.94
C ALA A 229 20.75 7.78 -7.34
N ARG A 230 19.77 6.88 -7.53
CA ARG A 230 18.88 6.91 -8.70
C ARG A 230 17.91 8.07 -8.54
N CYS A 231 18.11 9.13 -9.30
CA CYS A 231 17.40 10.40 -9.15
C CYS A 231 16.99 11.04 -10.48
N TRP A 232 17.27 10.41 -11.62
CA TRP A 232 16.88 10.91 -12.94
C TRP A 232 15.84 10.01 -13.59
N LEU A 233 14.59 10.47 -13.62
CA LEU A 233 13.51 9.77 -14.31
C LEU A 233 13.63 10.03 -15.82
N ILE A 234 13.75 8.98 -16.63
CA ILE A 234 13.77 9.12 -18.09
C ILE A 234 12.43 9.66 -18.60
N ARG A 235 12.45 10.58 -19.57
CA ARG A 235 11.27 11.26 -20.11
C ARG A 235 10.66 10.48 -21.29
N SER A 236 10.38 9.20 -21.06
CA SER A 236 9.69 8.36 -22.04
C SER A 236 8.18 8.67 -22.15
N ASP A 237 7.69 9.64 -21.36
CA ASP A 237 6.35 10.23 -21.47
C ASP A 237 6.13 11.05 -22.75
N LYS A 238 7.21 11.43 -23.44
CA LYS A 238 7.14 12.23 -24.66
C LYS A 238 6.80 11.41 -25.90
N ALA A 239 6.14 12.07 -26.85
CA ALA A 239 5.74 11.48 -28.13
C ALA A 239 6.96 11.10 -28.99
N HIS A 240 8.00 11.95 -28.96
CA HIS A 240 9.27 11.72 -29.65
C HIS A 240 10.40 11.58 -28.63
N TRP A 241 11.25 10.59 -28.83
CA TRP A 241 12.45 10.35 -28.03
C TRP A 241 13.67 10.80 -28.82
N SER A 242 14.66 11.32 -28.12
CA SER A 242 15.96 11.60 -28.72
C SER A 242 16.63 10.30 -29.19
N PRO A 243 17.61 10.36 -30.11
CA PRO A 243 18.43 9.21 -30.48
C PRO A 243 19.09 8.55 -29.25
N GLU A 244 19.55 9.35 -28.29
CA GLU A 244 20.21 8.88 -27.08
C GLU A 244 19.25 8.15 -26.13
N LEU A 245 18.03 8.68 -25.95
CA LEU A 245 17.01 8.01 -25.15
C LEU A 245 16.54 6.71 -25.82
N SER A 246 16.42 6.71 -27.16
CA SER A 246 16.06 5.50 -27.91
C SER A 246 17.13 4.42 -27.76
N ALA A 247 18.41 4.79 -27.95
CA ALA A 247 19.54 3.87 -27.73
C ALA A 247 19.57 3.31 -26.30
N TYR A 248 19.27 4.14 -25.30
CA TYR A 248 19.13 3.66 -23.92
C TYR A 248 18.00 2.63 -23.79
N LEU A 249 16.80 2.93 -24.31
CA LEU A 249 15.65 2.03 -24.23
C LEU A 249 15.90 0.70 -24.95
N ASP A 250 16.59 0.72 -26.09
CA ASP A 250 16.99 -0.48 -26.82
C ASP A 250 17.98 -1.34 -26.00
N SER A 251 18.92 -0.69 -25.30
CA SER A 251 19.89 -1.37 -24.42
C SER A 251 19.24 -2.12 -23.24
N VAL A 252 17.98 -1.83 -22.90
CA VAL A 252 17.25 -2.54 -21.83
C VAL A 252 16.97 -4.00 -22.23
N GLY A 253 16.87 -4.29 -23.52
CA GLY A 253 16.57 -5.62 -24.04
C GLY A 253 15.24 -6.17 -23.51
N THR A 254 15.25 -7.39 -22.97
CA THR A 254 14.04 -8.07 -22.46
C THR A 254 13.78 -7.85 -20.97
N ARG A 255 14.65 -7.12 -20.25
CA ARG A 255 14.55 -6.92 -18.80
C ARG A 255 13.22 -6.32 -18.36
N TRP A 256 12.55 -5.55 -19.21
CA TRP A 256 11.28 -4.93 -18.90
C TRP A 256 10.13 -5.94 -18.74
N LYS A 257 10.23 -7.14 -19.34
CA LYS A 257 9.16 -8.15 -19.34
C LYS A 257 8.80 -8.67 -17.95
N ARG A 258 9.71 -8.53 -16.96
CA ARG A 258 9.44 -8.89 -15.56
C ARG A 258 8.52 -7.91 -14.84
N TYR A 259 8.24 -6.75 -15.43
CA TYR A 259 7.41 -5.70 -14.83
C TYR A 259 6.04 -5.68 -15.48
N SER A 260 5.01 -6.05 -14.71
CA SER A 260 3.62 -6.04 -15.19
C SER A 260 3.16 -4.67 -15.71
N THR A 261 3.68 -3.58 -15.12
CA THR A 261 3.39 -2.22 -15.58
C THR A 261 3.91 -1.96 -16.99
N CYS A 262 4.96 -2.66 -17.42
CA CYS A 262 5.49 -2.56 -18.77
C CYS A 262 4.75 -3.50 -19.73
N THR A 263 4.46 -4.74 -19.32
CA THR A 263 3.77 -5.73 -20.16
C THR A 263 2.33 -5.36 -20.49
N ASN A 264 1.68 -4.57 -19.64
CA ASN A 264 0.30 -4.14 -19.84
C ASN A 264 0.16 -2.89 -20.73
N ARG A 265 1.27 -2.34 -21.27
CA ARG A 265 1.27 -1.16 -22.15
C ARG A 265 1.43 -1.58 -23.60
N SER A 266 0.79 -0.85 -24.52
CA SER A 266 1.01 -0.99 -25.96
C SER A 266 2.46 -0.72 -26.35
N GLN A 267 3.07 0.31 -25.76
CA GLN A 267 4.51 0.57 -25.83
C GLN A 267 5.10 0.47 -24.42
N TRP A 268 5.89 -0.57 -24.17
CA TRP A 268 6.35 -0.96 -22.83
C TRP A 268 7.02 0.19 -22.06
N ALA A 269 7.77 1.04 -22.76
CA ALA A 269 8.54 2.15 -22.21
C ALA A 269 7.72 3.42 -21.98
N ARG A 270 6.57 3.60 -22.65
CA ARG A 270 5.81 4.85 -22.61
C ARG A 270 4.87 4.88 -21.41
N TYR A 271 5.23 5.67 -20.40
CA TYR A 271 4.39 5.89 -19.22
C TYR A 271 3.75 7.28 -19.26
N VAL A 272 2.65 7.48 -18.50
CA VAL A 272 2.05 8.81 -18.31
C VAL A 272 2.72 9.48 -17.10
N SER A 273 3.38 10.61 -17.32
CA SER A 273 4.05 11.32 -16.23
C SER A 273 3.07 11.94 -15.25
N HIS A 274 3.44 11.97 -13.98
CA HIS A 274 2.78 12.82 -13.00
C HIS A 274 3.34 14.25 -13.08
N PRO A 275 2.54 15.27 -12.72
CA PRO A 275 3.06 16.62 -12.52
C PRO A 275 4.06 16.65 -11.36
N ALA A 276 4.99 17.62 -11.40
CA ALA A 276 5.88 17.87 -10.28
C ALA A 276 5.04 18.32 -9.06
N PRO A 277 5.09 17.62 -7.92
CA PRO A 277 4.31 17.97 -6.75
C PRO A 277 4.92 19.14 -5.99
N ALA A 278 4.09 19.84 -5.22
CA ALA A 278 4.55 20.89 -4.31
C ALA A 278 5.21 20.31 -3.04
N LEU A 279 4.72 19.15 -2.55
CA LEU A 279 5.34 18.40 -1.45
C LEU A 279 5.62 16.95 -1.85
N LEU A 280 6.72 16.42 -1.33
CA LEU A 280 7.05 15.00 -1.38
C LEU A 280 6.85 14.40 0.03
N VAL A 281 6.09 13.30 0.10
CA VAL A 281 5.75 12.65 1.38
C VAL A 281 6.17 11.19 1.34
N SER A 282 6.91 10.72 2.33
CA SER A 282 7.26 9.30 2.40
C SER A 282 6.03 8.46 2.74
N SER A 283 5.75 7.41 1.97
CA SER A 283 4.63 6.52 2.27
C SER A 283 4.87 5.63 3.50
N GLY A 284 6.14 5.33 3.80
CA GLY A 284 6.53 4.49 4.94
C GLY A 284 7.39 5.26 5.93
N PHE A 285 7.15 5.12 7.23
CA PHE A 285 7.85 5.89 8.25
C PHE A 285 7.87 5.20 9.62
N VAL A 286 8.79 5.66 10.47
CA VAL A 286 8.89 5.32 11.89
C VAL A 286 8.65 6.60 12.70
N GLY A 287 8.01 6.48 13.86
CA GLY A 287 7.65 7.63 14.70
C GLY A 287 6.25 8.18 14.40
N LYS A 288 6.04 9.47 14.72
CA LYS A 288 4.71 10.13 14.71
C LYS A 288 4.20 10.47 13.31
N ALA A 289 5.08 10.92 12.41
CA ALA A 289 4.72 11.43 11.10
C ALA A 289 5.69 10.95 10.01
N PRO A 290 5.23 10.86 8.74
CA PRO A 290 6.12 10.63 7.62
C PRO A 290 7.04 11.82 7.39
N LYS A 291 8.17 11.55 6.72
CA LYS A 291 8.99 12.63 6.21
C LYS A 291 8.24 13.39 5.11
N VAL A 292 8.24 14.71 5.22
CA VAL A 292 7.60 15.65 4.28
C VAL A 292 8.60 16.72 3.91
N VAL A 293 8.83 16.96 2.62
CA VAL A 293 9.70 18.04 2.14
C VAL A 293 8.98 18.89 1.10
N VAL A 294 9.25 20.20 1.12
CA VAL A 294 8.83 21.13 0.06
C VAL A 294 9.70 20.87 -1.16
N ASN A 295 9.09 20.72 -2.33
CA ASN A 295 9.79 20.33 -3.55
C ASN A 295 10.06 21.56 -4.44
N GLU A 296 11.17 22.25 -4.22
CA GLU A 296 11.54 23.43 -5.00
C GLU A 296 12.28 23.08 -6.29
N ILE A 297 12.97 21.93 -6.34
CA ILE A 297 13.65 21.45 -7.54
C ILE A 297 12.70 20.89 -8.61
N GLY A 298 11.42 20.73 -8.30
CA GLY A 298 10.42 20.18 -9.21
C GLY A 298 10.61 18.68 -9.48
N ALA A 299 11.12 17.92 -8.51
CA ALA A 299 11.34 16.49 -8.66
C ALA A 299 10.03 15.70 -8.71
N VAL A 300 9.93 14.72 -9.61
CA VAL A 300 8.77 13.82 -9.70
C VAL A 300 8.79 12.80 -8.55
N ALA A 301 7.66 12.59 -7.89
CA ALA A 301 7.50 11.53 -6.89
C ALA A 301 7.39 10.15 -7.56
N VAL A 302 8.25 9.20 -7.19
CA VAL A 302 8.28 7.85 -7.80
C VAL A 302 8.14 6.78 -6.72
N GLY A 303 7.30 5.77 -6.98
CA GLY A 303 7.14 4.59 -6.12
C GLY A 303 6.71 4.92 -4.69
N SER A 304 7.65 4.81 -3.75
CA SER A 304 7.39 4.90 -2.29
C SER A 304 7.20 6.33 -1.76
N VAL A 305 7.35 7.33 -2.62
CA VAL A 305 7.14 8.74 -2.30
C VAL A 305 5.83 9.19 -2.91
N TYR A 306 4.96 9.78 -2.11
CA TYR A 306 3.70 10.36 -2.54
C TYR A 306 3.89 11.82 -2.95
N ALA A 307 3.09 12.23 -3.91
CA ALA A 307 3.07 13.58 -4.48
C ALA A 307 1.89 14.32 -3.85
N VAL A 308 2.11 15.51 -3.26
CA VAL A 308 0.99 16.41 -2.89
C VAL A 308 0.93 17.55 -3.90
N LEU A 309 -0.19 17.65 -4.59
CA LEU A 309 -0.47 18.68 -5.58
C LEU A 309 -1.27 19.81 -4.94
N THR A 310 -0.82 21.05 -5.14
CA THR A 310 -1.55 22.23 -4.74
C THR A 310 -1.07 23.48 -5.49
N GLN A 311 -1.96 24.46 -5.65
CA GLN A 311 -1.68 25.78 -6.23
C GLN A 311 -1.46 26.87 -5.15
N ARG A 312 -1.21 26.47 -3.90
CA ARG A 312 -1.01 27.40 -2.79
C ARG A 312 0.26 28.24 -2.94
N SER A 313 0.22 29.48 -2.44
CA SER A 313 1.39 30.34 -2.31
C SER A 313 2.44 29.73 -1.36
N LYS A 314 3.71 30.12 -1.53
CA LYS A 314 4.83 29.61 -0.71
C LYS A 314 4.58 29.65 0.81
N PRO A 315 4.04 30.74 1.42
CA PRO A 315 3.75 30.76 2.86
C PRO A 315 2.69 29.72 3.26
N LYS A 316 1.62 29.57 2.47
CA LYS A 316 0.57 28.59 2.71
C LYS A 316 1.07 27.15 2.53
N LEU A 317 1.99 26.92 1.60
CA LEU A 317 2.64 25.63 1.37
C LEU A 317 3.54 25.24 2.56
N ALA A 318 4.35 26.16 3.07
CA ALA A 318 5.19 25.93 4.24
C ALA A 318 4.35 25.60 5.48
N LYS A 319 3.24 26.32 5.69
CA LYS A 319 2.28 26.04 6.78
C LYS A 319 1.67 24.64 6.64
N LEU A 320 1.26 24.23 5.44
CA LEU A 320 0.73 22.89 5.17
C LEU A 320 1.78 21.80 5.46
N ALA A 321 3.02 21.99 5.01
CA ALA A 321 4.11 21.05 5.27
C ALA A 321 4.37 20.90 6.78
N SER A 322 4.43 22.01 7.52
CA SER A 322 4.58 22.01 8.98
C SER A 322 3.43 21.27 9.68
N ARG A 323 2.17 21.53 9.30
CA ARG A 323 1.00 20.81 9.84
C ARG A 323 1.07 19.30 9.59
N LEU A 324 1.51 18.87 8.41
CA LEU A 324 1.69 17.45 8.11
C LEU A 324 2.81 16.81 8.94
N ARG A 325 3.94 17.51 9.15
CA ARG A 325 5.04 17.03 10.01
C ARG A 325 4.61 16.92 11.49
N ALA A 326 3.74 17.81 11.94
CA ALA A 326 3.22 17.82 13.31
C ALA A 326 2.09 16.80 13.54
N TYR A 327 1.43 16.32 12.49
CA TYR A 327 0.30 15.40 12.62
C TYR A 327 0.73 14.03 13.16
N ASP A 328 0.09 13.56 14.22
CA ASP A 328 0.36 12.24 14.79
C ASP A 328 -0.40 11.14 14.03
N PHE A 329 0.18 10.69 12.92
CA PHE A 329 -0.31 9.55 12.14
C PHE A 329 -0.21 8.24 12.93
N SER A 330 0.73 8.14 13.86
CA SER A 330 1.04 6.90 14.57
C SER A 330 -0.14 6.34 15.37
N ARG A 331 -1.01 7.22 15.85
CA ARG A 331 -2.19 6.84 16.65
C ARG A 331 -3.38 6.37 15.81
N ARG A 332 -3.38 6.65 14.50
CA ARG A 332 -4.54 6.48 13.62
C ARG A 332 -4.28 5.56 12.43
N LEU A 333 -3.12 4.92 12.39
CA LEU A 333 -2.78 3.92 11.38
C LEU A 333 -2.67 2.53 12.00
N VAL A 334 -2.93 1.52 11.18
CA VAL A 334 -2.61 0.14 11.52
C VAL A 334 -1.10 -0.09 11.35
N HIS A 335 -0.49 -0.70 12.36
CA HIS A 335 0.94 -0.98 12.36
C HIS A 335 1.31 -2.10 11.37
N HIS A 336 2.40 -1.90 10.62
CA HIS A 336 3.10 -2.99 9.94
C HIS A 336 4.18 -3.57 10.88
N SER A 337 4.83 -4.66 10.45
CA SER A 337 5.93 -5.29 11.20
C SER A 337 7.05 -4.29 11.52
N ASN A 338 7.77 -4.53 12.64
CA ASN A 338 8.96 -3.78 13.05
C ASN A 338 8.75 -2.26 13.25
N ASN A 339 7.61 -1.85 13.82
CA ASN A 339 7.24 -0.43 14.04
C ASN A 339 7.13 0.43 12.77
N LEU A 340 7.26 -0.18 11.59
CA LEU A 340 7.06 0.51 10.33
C LEU A 340 5.57 0.82 10.19
N ARG A 341 5.26 2.07 9.87
CA ARG A 341 3.91 2.48 9.51
C ARG A 341 3.91 2.85 8.05
N LYS A 342 2.80 2.54 7.39
CA LYS A 342 2.56 2.93 6.01
C LYS A 342 1.25 3.69 5.94
N ILE A 343 1.32 4.89 5.39
CA ILE A 343 0.13 5.65 5.03
C ILE A 343 -0.26 5.29 3.59
N GLU A 344 -1.54 4.99 3.35
CA GLU A 344 -2.06 4.90 1.99
C GLU A 344 -2.42 6.27 1.44
N VAL A 345 -2.30 6.47 0.12
CA VAL A 345 -2.58 7.77 -0.51
C VAL A 345 -3.96 8.35 -0.15
N ARG A 346 -5.00 7.51 -0.07
CA ARG A 346 -6.37 7.95 0.27
C ARG A 346 -6.50 8.29 1.76
N GLN A 347 -5.68 7.72 2.63
CA GLN A 347 -5.59 8.15 4.03
C GLN A 347 -4.83 9.47 4.15
N LEU A 348 -3.82 9.71 3.30
CA LEU A 348 -3.18 11.02 3.21
C LEU A 348 -4.17 12.08 2.73
N ASN A 349 -5.00 11.79 1.73
CA ASN A 349 -6.09 12.69 1.31
C ASN A 349 -7.04 13.03 2.46
N ALA A 350 -7.45 12.05 3.26
CA ALA A 350 -8.30 12.28 4.42
C ALA A 350 -7.65 13.21 5.47
N VAL A 351 -6.31 13.19 5.59
CA VAL A 351 -5.59 14.13 6.45
C VAL A 351 -5.48 15.49 5.79
N LEU A 352 -5.18 15.55 4.49
CA LEU A 352 -5.10 16.81 3.74
C LEU A 352 -6.43 17.59 3.77
N GLN A 353 -7.58 16.92 3.72
CA GLN A 353 -8.89 17.55 3.88
C GLN A 353 -9.09 18.16 5.28
N ARG A 354 -8.37 17.69 6.30
CA ARG A 354 -8.49 18.17 7.69
C ARG A 354 -7.49 19.25 8.05
N VAL A 355 -6.27 19.17 7.49
CA VAL A 355 -5.16 20.10 7.79
C VAL A 355 -4.92 21.10 6.67
N GLY A 356 -5.59 20.90 5.54
CA GLY A 356 -5.57 21.74 4.36
C GLY A 356 -6.05 23.13 4.71
N ASP A 357 -7.23 23.29 5.27
CA ASP A 357 -7.76 24.60 5.70
C ASP A 357 -6.86 25.26 6.75
#